data_AF-A0AAV5WVT7-F1
#
_entry.id   AF-A0AAV5WVT7-F1
#
_cell.length_a   1.000
_cell.length_b   1.000
_cell.length_c   1.000
_cell.angle_alpha   90.00
_cell.angle_beta   90.00
_cell.angle_gamma   90.00
#
_symmetry.space_group_name_H-M   'P 1'
#
loop_
_entity.id
_entity.type
_entity.pdbx_description
1 polymer ?
#
loop_
_entity_poly.entity_id
_entity_poly.type
_entity_poly.pdbx_seq_one_letter_code
_entity_poly.pdbx_strand_id
1 'polypeptide(L)'
;PHAILSVQSNTNTACLRNSITGFDGSTMSYDGNILKCAVAGKIIKLDNKLYDELFCSESLGWTDNNNRVKEKTASFSIECEEKGEL
;
A
#
# COMPACT_ATOMS: atom_id res chain seq x y z
N PRO A 1 11.11 -9.28 -4.97
CA PRO A 1 9.88 -9.46 -5.77
C PRO A 1 9.02 -8.22 -5.63
N HIS A 2 8.82 -7.46 -6.70
CA HIS A 2 8.08 -6.20 -6.65
C HIS A 2 6.59 -6.48 -6.89
N ALA A 3 5.72 -5.99 -6.00
CA ALA A 3 4.29 -5.92 -6.25
C ALA A 3 3.97 -4.54 -6.82
N ILE A 4 3.33 -4.47 -7.98
CA ILE A 4 2.94 -3.19 -8.58
C ILE A 4 1.50 -2.92 -8.18
N LEU A 5 1.30 -1.96 -7.27
CA LEU A 5 -0.03 -1.55 -6.87
C LEU A 5 -0.60 -0.54 -7.86
N SER A 6 -1.62 -0.96 -8.61
CA SER A 6 -2.35 -0.09 -9.52
C SER A 6 -3.73 0.18 -8.96
N VAL A 7 -4.01 1.43 -8.61
CA VAL A 7 -5.34 1.84 -8.16
C VAL A 7 -6.16 2.30 -9.36
N GLN A 8 -7.14 1.49 -9.76
CA GLN A 8 -8.13 1.87 -10.76
C GLN A 8 -9.29 2.60 -10.08
N SER A 9 -9.29 3.92 -10.14
CA SER A 9 -10.43 4.73 -9.69
C SER A 9 -11.31 5.05 -10.90
N ASN A 10 -12.50 4.46 -10.96
CA ASN A 10 -13.53 4.85 -11.92
C ASN A 10 -14.39 6.02 -11.42
N THR A 11 -14.52 6.24 -10.10
CA THR A 11 -15.21 7.41 -9.54
C THR A 11 -14.92 7.57 -8.05
N ASN A 12 -14.20 8.61 -7.63
CA ASN A 12 -14.09 9.16 -6.25
C ASN A 12 -13.73 8.26 -5.04
N THR A 13 -13.86 6.94 -5.10
CA THR A 13 -13.57 5.97 -4.04
C THR A 13 -12.34 5.15 -4.40
N ALA A 14 -11.17 5.77 -4.27
CA ALA A 14 -9.98 4.97 -3.98
C ALA A 14 -10.14 4.39 -2.58
N CYS A 15 -9.50 3.26 -2.29
CA CYS A 15 -9.60 2.50 -1.02
C CYS A 15 -10.62 1.35 -0.99
N LEU A 16 -11.36 1.09 -2.08
CA LEU A 16 -12.07 -0.18 -2.20
C LEU A 16 -11.09 -1.26 -2.66
N ARG A 17 -11.07 -2.42 -1.97
CA ARG A 17 -10.24 -3.56 -2.36
C ARG A 17 -10.39 -3.93 -3.83
N ASN A 18 -11.61 -3.84 -4.37
CA ASN A 18 -11.92 -4.17 -5.77
C ASN A 18 -11.37 -3.15 -6.78
N SER A 19 -11.04 -1.94 -6.33
CA SER A 19 -10.42 -0.88 -7.14
C SER A 19 -8.89 -0.93 -7.09
N ILE A 20 -8.32 -1.80 -6.26
CA ILE A 20 -6.88 -1.99 -6.13
C ILE A 20 -6.51 -3.28 -6.87
N THR A 21 -5.60 -3.17 -7.82
CA THR A 21 -5.17 -4.26 -8.69
C THR A 21 -3.65 -4.42 -8.64
N GLY A 22 -3.16 -5.58 -9.06
CA GLY A 22 -1.71 -5.86 -9.10
C GLY A 22 -1.09 -6.26 -7.75
N PHE A 23 -1.91 -6.56 -6.74
CA PHE A 23 -1.44 -7.18 -5.50
C PHE A 23 -1.40 -8.72 -5.63
N ASP A 24 -0.33 -9.34 -5.13
CA ASP A 24 -0.28 -10.77 -4.86
C ASP A 24 -0.59 -10.99 -3.38
N GLY A 25 -1.74 -11.61 -3.10
CA GLY A 25 -2.22 -11.88 -1.73
C GLY A 25 -1.29 -12.75 -0.90
N SER A 26 -0.32 -13.42 -1.53
CA SER A 26 0.75 -14.18 -0.87
C SER A 26 1.86 -13.29 -0.33
N THR A 27 1.97 -12.06 -0.83
CA THR A 27 3.02 -11.09 -0.46
C THR A 27 2.48 -9.89 0.30
N MET A 28 1.24 -9.48 0.03
CA MET A 28 0.61 -8.29 0.60
C MET A 28 -0.81 -8.53 1.05
N SER A 29 -1.19 -7.83 2.12
CA SER A 29 -2.51 -7.87 2.71
C SER A 29 -3.15 -6.48 2.62
N TYR A 30 -4.42 -6.44 2.21
CA TYR A 30 -5.25 -5.24 2.24
C TYR A 30 -6.55 -5.54 2.98
N ASP A 31 -6.68 -5.02 4.20
CA ASP A 31 -7.81 -5.25 5.10
C ASP A 31 -8.24 -3.94 5.77
N GLY A 32 -9.55 -3.64 5.78
CA GLY A 32 -10.08 -2.46 6.48
C GLY A 32 -9.45 -1.11 6.10
N ASN A 33 -9.00 -0.96 4.84
CA ASN A 33 -8.23 0.19 4.30
C ASN A 33 -6.74 0.22 4.65
N ILE A 34 -6.21 -0.82 5.27
CA ILE A 34 -4.81 -0.92 5.68
C ILE A 34 -4.08 -1.84 4.70
N LEU A 35 -3.01 -1.33 4.10
CA LEU A 35 -2.09 -2.08 3.26
C LEU A 35 -0.82 -2.40 4.07
N LYS A 36 -0.46 -3.68 4.12
CA LYS A 36 0.77 -4.15 4.79
C LYS A 36 1.33 -5.38 4.08
N CYS A 37 2.57 -5.74 4.39
CA CYS A 37 3.12 -7.01 3.95
C CYS A 37 2.39 -8.18 4.61
N ALA A 38 2.03 -9.19 3.83
CA ALA A 38 1.34 -10.38 4.36
C ALA A 38 2.27 -11.29 5.17
N VAL A 39 3.57 -11.24 4.87
CA VAL A 39 4.60 -12.05 5.52
C VAL A 39 5.08 -11.35 6.79
N ALA A 40 5.08 -12.08 7.91
CA ALA A 40 5.60 -11.58 9.18
C ALA A 40 7.09 -11.19 9.06
N GLY A 41 7.48 -10.11 9.74
CA GLY A 41 8.84 -9.59 9.68
C GLY A 41 9.19 -8.82 8.41
N LYS A 42 8.22 -8.56 7.53
CA LYS A 42 8.42 -7.71 6.34
C LYS A 42 7.78 -6.33 6.49
N ILE A 43 8.38 -5.35 5.83
CA ILE A 43 7.97 -3.94 5.81
C ILE A 43 7.78 -3.45 4.37
N ILE A 44 6.88 -2.49 4.16
CA ILE A 44 6.66 -1.89 2.84
C ILE A 44 7.82 -0.95 2.53
N LYS A 45 8.45 -1.13 1.37
CA LYS A 45 9.33 -0.16 0.73
C LYS A 45 8.63 0.51 -0.44
N LEU A 46 8.58 1.83 -0.39
CA LEU A 46 7.98 2.69 -1.41
C LEU A 46 8.83 3.95 -1.56
N ASP A 47 9.30 4.23 -2.79
CA ASP A 47 10.17 5.37 -3.09
C ASP A 47 11.37 5.52 -2.13
N ASN A 48 12.05 4.41 -1.82
CA ASN A 48 13.16 4.32 -0.86
C ASN A 48 12.82 4.70 0.60
N LYS A 49 11.54 4.73 0.96
CA LYS A 49 11.07 4.88 2.33
C LYS A 49 10.43 3.59 2.82
N LEU A 50 10.54 3.34 4.12
CA LEU A 50 10.00 2.16 4.78
C LEU A 50 8.74 2.53 5.57
N TYR A 51 7.71 1.70 5.48
CA TYR A 51 6.41 1.88 6.14
C TYR A 51 5.93 0.54 6.70
N ASP A 52 5.59 0.49 7.98
CA ASP A 52 4.99 -0.71 8.58
C ASP A 52 3.65 -1.05 7.90
N GLU A 53 2.83 -0.01 7.66
CA GLU A 53 1.56 -0.10 6.96
C GLU A 53 1.22 1.22 6.28
N LEU A 54 0.35 1.18 5.28
CA LEU A 54 -0.21 2.35 4.62
C LEU A 54 -1.72 2.34 4.77
N PHE A 55 -2.27 3.45 5.24
CA PHE A 55 -3.70 3.65 5.35
C PHE A 55 -4.23 4.34 4.10
N CYS A 56 -5.24 3.76 3.49
CA CYS A 56 -5.96 4.40 2.41
C CYS A 56 -7.10 5.26 2.99
N SER A 57 -6.96 6.58 2.85
CA SER A 57 -7.96 7.58 3.19
C SER A 57 -8.63 8.09 1.92
N GLU A 58 -9.96 8.17 1.89
CA GLU A 58 -10.70 8.66 0.71
C GLU A 58 -10.45 10.15 0.42
N SER A 59 -10.11 10.92 1.46
CA SER A 59 -9.84 12.36 1.39
C SER A 59 -8.37 12.68 1.15
N LEU A 60 -7.45 11.91 1.74
CA LEU A 60 -6.01 12.18 1.69
C LEU A 60 -5.25 11.26 0.74
N GLY A 61 -5.80 10.11 0.35
CA GLY A 61 -5.09 9.07 -0.41
C GLY A 61 -4.34 8.09 0.48
N TRP A 62 -3.19 7.60 0.01
CA TRP A 62 -2.37 6.67 0.78
C TRP A 62 -1.54 7.44 1.80
N THR A 63 -1.65 7.06 3.06
CA THR A 63 -1.08 7.79 4.19
C THR A 63 -0.28 6.88 5.12
N ASP A 64 0.72 7.46 5.77
CA ASP A 64 1.43 6.91 6.92
C ASP A 64 1.21 7.87 8.10
N ASN A 65 0.54 7.42 9.17
CA ASN A 65 0.19 8.27 10.31
C ASN A 65 -0.43 9.62 9.93
N ASN A 66 -1.40 9.62 9.00
CA ASN A 66 -2.05 10.79 8.39
C ASN A 66 -1.17 11.67 7.47
N ASN A 67 0.10 11.36 7.29
CA ASN A 67 0.93 12.02 6.30
C ASN A 67 0.70 11.39 4.93
N ARG A 68 0.32 12.20 3.95
CA ARG A 68 0.08 11.71 2.58
C ARG A 68 1.39 11.26 1.92
N VAL A 69 1.41 10.00 1.51
CA VAL A 69 2.51 9.35 0.78
C VAL A 69 2.24 9.33 -0.72
N LYS A 70 1.01 8.98 -1.13
CA LYS A 70 0.57 8.99 -2.54
C LYS A 70 -0.85 9.50 -2.68
N GLU A 71 -1.15 10.06 -3.85
CA GLU A 71 -2.53 10.35 -4.24
C GLU A 71 -3.35 9.06 -4.30
N LYS A 72 -4.63 9.18 -4.02
CA LYS A 72 -5.56 8.04 -3.96
C LYS A 72 -5.67 7.27 -5.27
N THR A 73 -5.43 7.93 -6.40
CA THR A 73 -5.47 7.36 -7.76
C THR A 73 -4.09 7.13 -8.37
N ALA A 74 -3.01 7.30 -7.61
CA ALA A 74 -1.67 7.07 -8.14
C ALA A 74 -1.42 5.57 -8.34
N SER A 75 -0.77 5.22 -9.45
CA SER A 75 -0.13 3.91 -9.62
C SER A 75 1.27 3.97 -9.03
N PHE A 76 1.64 2.97 -8.24
CA PHE A 76 2.96 2.91 -7.62
C PHE A 76 3.41 1.48 -7.35
N SER A 77 4.72 1.27 -7.26
CA SER A 77 5.30 -0.03 -6.96
C SER A 77 5.71 -0.08 -5.50
N ILE A 78 5.47 -1.23 -4.89
CA ILE A 78 5.81 -1.51 -3.51
C ILE A 78 6.58 -2.82 -3.43
N GLU A 79 7.50 -2.86 -2.49
CA GLU A 79 8.26 -4.07 -2.18
C GLU A 79 8.06 -4.42 -0.71
N CYS A 80 8.03 -5.73 -0.41
CA CYS A 80 8.12 -6.22 0.95
C CYS A 80 9.55 -6.68 1.22
N GLU A 81 10.30 -5.88 1.97
CA GLU A 81 11.67 -6.20 2.39
C GLU A 81 11.68 -6.67 3.85
N GLU A 82 12.77 -7.30 4.28
CA GLU A 82 12.95 -7.65 5.69
C GLU A 82 12.97 -6.36 6.53
N LYS A 83 12.22 -6.39 7.63
CA LYS A 83 12.29 -5.35 8.65
C LYS A 83 13.66 -5.48 9.29
N GLY A 84 14.63 -4.70 8.81
CA GLY A 84 15.99 -4.72 9.34
C GLY A 84 15.94 -4.56 10.85
N GLU A 85 16.44 -5.57 11.57
CA GLU A 85 16.72 -5.44 12.99
C GLU A 85 17.82 -4.38 13.12
N LEU A 86 17.45 -3.19 13.61
CA LEU A 86 18.40 -2.20 14.09
C LEU A 86 18.98 -2.64 15.43
#